data_AF-A0A2H5QGK4-F1
#
_entry.id   AF-A0A2H5QGK4-F1
#
_cell.length_a   1.000
_cell.length_b   1.000
_cell.length_c   1.000
_cell.angle_alpha   90.00
_cell.angle_beta   90.00
_cell.angle_gamma   90.00
#
_symmetry.space_group_name_H-M   'P 1'
#
loop_
_entity.id
_entity.type
_entity.pdbx_description
1 polymer ?
#
loop_
_entity_poly.entity_id
_entity_poly.type
_entity_poly.pdbx_seq_one_letter_code
_entity_poly.pdbx_strand_id
1 'polypeptide(L)' 'MMTNDYAPLIQAIKDYLKLDWHVSISHIYREANFAADYMANLAFSLPLGFLVYLTPPLGVRSLFLHDFYGVSYPRSVLL' A
#
# COMPACT_ATOMS: atom_id res chain seq x y z
N MET A 1 31.93 -1.99 9.87
CA MET A 1 31.12 -1.19 8.93
C MET A 1 29.67 -1.63 9.09
N MET A 2 28.75 -0.73 9.42
CA MET A 2 27.32 -1.08 9.46
C MET A 2 26.84 -1.23 8.02
N THR A 3 26.46 -2.44 7.63
CA THR A 3 25.75 -2.71 6.39
C THR A 3 24.33 -2.18 6.51
N ASN A 4 23.85 -1.48 5.48
CA ASN A 4 22.45 -1.08 5.42
C ASN A 4 21.63 -2.31 5.00
N ASP A 5 20.90 -2.90 5.94
CA ASP A 5 20.11 -4.12 5.71
C ASP A 5 19.01 -3.94 4.63
N TYR A 6 18.64 -2.69 4.33
CA TYR A 6 17.67 -2.36 3.29
C TYR A 6 18.30 -2.10 1.92
N ALA A 7 19.63 -2.15 1.79
CA ALA A 7 20.30 -1.88 0.52
C ALA A 7 19.79 -2.75 -0.65
N PRO A 8 19.53 -4.07 -0.48
CA PRO A 8 18.96 -4.89 -1.56
C PRO A 8 17.57 -4.43 -1.98
N LEU A 9 16.71 -4.06 -1.03
CA LEU A 9 15.36 -3.58 -1.30
C LEU A 9 15.37 -2.23 -2.03
N ILE A 10 16.21 -1.29 -1.58
CA ILE A 10 16.37 0.01 -2.22
C ILE A 10 16.84 -0.17 -3.67
N GLN A 11 17.77 -1.08 -3.91
CA GLN A 11 18.27 -1.35 -5.26
C GLN A 11 17.16 -1.92 -6.15
N ALA A 12 16.39 -2.90 -5.66
CA ALA A 12 15.26 -3.46 -6.38
C ALA A 12 14.24 -2.38 -6.77
N ILE A 13 13.85 -1.50 -5.84
CA ILE A 13 12.92 -0.39 -6.13
C ILE A 13 13.48 0.50 -7.25
N LYS A 14 14.76 0.88 -7.20
CA LYS A 14 15.38 1.71 -8.24
C LYS A 14 15.38 1.03 -9.61
N ASP A 15 15.56 -0.28 -9.66
CA ASP A 15 15.54 -1.02 -10.92
C ASP A 15 14.13 -1.13 -11.48
N TYR A 16 13.11 -1.30 -10.63
CA TYR A 16 11.71 -1.18 -11.04
C TYR A 16 11.38 0.21 -11.61
N LEU A 17 11.87 1.28 -11.01
CA LEU A 17 11.62 2.66 -11.50
C LEU A 17 12.22 2.94 -12.89
N LYS A 18 13.18 2.13 -13.37
CA LYS A 18 13.81 2.29 -14.69
C LYS A 18 13.10 1.53 -15.81
N LEU A 19 12.08 0.73 -15.50
CA LEU A 19 11.30 0.02 -16.51
C LEU A 19 10.58 1.03 -17.43
N ASP A 20 10.06 0.54 -18.55
CA ASP A 20 9.33 1.35 -19.53
C ASP A 20 7.89 1.63 -19.08
N TRP A 21 7.77 2.42 -18.00
CA TRP A 21 6.51 2.86 -17.43
C TRP A 21 6.64 4.25 -16.79
N HIS A 22 5.52 4.96 -16.69
CA HIS A 22 5.49 6.28 -16.07
C HIS A 22 5.12 6.18 -14.59
N VAL A 23 6.09 6.44 -13.71
CA VAL A 23 5.90 6.35 -12.25
C VAL A 23 6.04 7.73 -11.61
N SER A 24 5.08 8.10 -10.77
CA SER A 24 5.16 9.25 -9.88
C SER A 24 5.14 8.78 -8.43
N ILE A 25 6.02 9.31 -7.59
CA ILE A 25 6.07 9.01 -6.17
C ILE A 25 5.65 10.26 -5.41
N SER A 26 4.53 10.17 -4.71
CA SER A 26 4.06 11.20 -3.80
C SER A 26 3.98 10.64 -2.39
N HIS A 27 4.48 11.39 -1.41
CA HIS A 27 4.24 11.07 -0.02
C HIS A 27 2.82 11.46 0.36
N ILE A 28 2.07 10.52 0.92
CA ILE A 28 0.74 10.76 1.48
C ILE A 28 0.86 10.59 3.00
N TYR A 29 0.40 11.59 3.74
CA TYR A 29 0.43 11.54 5.20
C TYR A 29 -0.62 10.53 5.71
N ARG A 30 -0.17 9.59 6.55
CA ARG A 30 -0.99 8.61 7.31
C ARG A 30 -1.70 7.58 6.41
N GLU A 31 -2.62 6.81 7.01
CA GLU A 31 -3.46 5.77 6.40
C GLU A 31 -4.50 6.34 5.41
N ALA A 32 -4.12 7.27 4.54
CA ALA A 32 -5.03 7.80 3.52
C ALA A 32 -5.23 6.80 2.37
N ASN A 33 -4.34 5.82 2.21
CA ASN A 33 -4.50 4.71 1.29
C ASN A 33 -5.01 3.47 2.03
N PHE A 34 -6.24 3.56 2.55
CA PHE A 34 -6.87 2.50 3.32
C PHE A 34 -6.88 1.13 2.61
N ALA A 35 -6.92 1.12 1.27
CA ALA A 35 -6.87 -0.13 0.51
C ALA A 35 -5.50 -0.80 0.62
N ALA A 36 -4.40 -0.03 0.49
CA ALA A 36 -3.06 -0.56 0.66
C ALA A 36 -2.83 -1.04 2.11
N ASP A 37 -3.29 -0.27 3.09
CA ASP A 37 -3.17 -0.64 4.51
C ASP A 37 -3.94 -1.92 4.83
N TYR A 38 -5.18 -2.04 4.33
CA TYR A 38 -5.97 -3.26 4.48
C TYR A 38 -5.28 -4.47 3.83
N MET A 39 -4.77 -4.31 2.60
CA MET A 39 -4.10 -5.41 1.88
C MET A 39 -2.80 -5.84 2.56
N ALA A 40 -2.02 -4.90 3.07
CA ALA A 40 -0.81 -5.20 3.84
C ALA A 40 -1.14 -5.95 5.13
N ASN A 41 -2.18 -5.52 5.86
CA ASN A 41 -2.65 -6.21 7.08
C ASN A 41 -3.20 -7.61 6.78
N LEU A 42 -3.96 -7.76 5.69
CA LEU A 42 -4.49 -9.05 5.25
C LEU A 42 -3.35 -10.03 4.91
N ALA A 43 -2.27 -9.55 4.27
CA ALA A 43 -1.15 -10.38 3.85
C ALA A 43 -0.46 -11.12 5.02
N PHE A 44 -0.47 -10.58 6.24
CA PHE A 44 0.06 -11.28 7.42
C PHE A 44 -0.68 -12.57 7.76
N SER A 45 -1.94 -12.70 7.36
CA SER A 45 -2.75 -13.90 7.59
C SER A 45 -2.70 -14.90 6.43
N LEU A 46 -1.94 -14.60 5.37
CA LEU A 46 -1.85 -15.41 4.17
C LEU A 46 -0.51 -16.16 4.09
N PRO A 47 -0.47 -17.31 3.40
CA PRO A 47 0.80 -17.97 3.09
C PRO A 47 1.70 -17.05 2.28
N LEU A 48 3.01 -17.19 2.48
CA LEU A 48 4.00 -16.51 1.65
C LEU A 48 3.81 -16.89 0.17
N GLY A 49 3.72 -15.88 -0.69
CA GLY A 49 3.56 -16.07 -2.12
C GLY A 49 3.02 -14.83 -2.80
N PHE A 50 2.62 -15.00 -4.06
CA PHE A 50 1.95 -13.97 -4.84
C PHE A 50 0.49 -14.38 -5.05
N LEU A 51 -0.43 -13.62 -4.45
CA LEU A 51 -1.87 -13.84 -4.58
C LEU A 51 -2.50 -12.68 -5.34
N VAL A 52 -3.27 -13.02 -6.39
CA VAL A 52 -4.04 -12.06 -7.18
C VAL A 52 -5.51 -12.28 -6.90
N TYR A 53 -6.20 -11.21 -6.49
CA TYR A 53 -7.65 -11.21 -6.32
C TYR A 53 -8.32 -10.70 -7.60
N LEU A 54 -9.18 -11.51 -8.21
CA LEU A 54 -9.98 -11.09 -9.38
C LEU A 54 -11.10 -10.12 -9.00
N THR A 55 -11.48 -10.09 -7.73
CA THR A 55 -12.47 -9.16 -7.16
C THR A 55 -11.94 -8.59 -5.85
N PRO A 56 -12.22 -7.32 -5.50
CA PRO A 56 -11.76 -6.74 -4.25
C PRO A 56 -12.18 -7.58 -3.03
N PRO A 57 -11.27 -7.88 -2.09
CA PRO A 57 -11.64 -8.47 -0.80
C PRO A 57 -12.70 -7.61 -0.10
N LEU A 58 -13.52 -8.22 0.77
CA LEU A 58 -14.65 -7.55 1.41
C LEU A 58 -14.26 -6.24 2.11
N GLY A 59 -13.12 -6.19 2.80
CA GLY A 59 -12.66 -4.96 3.45
C GLY A 59 -12.29 -3.85 2.45
N VAL A 60 -11.71 -4.18 1.30
CA VAL A 60 -11.41 -3.21 0.23
C VAL A 60 -12.68 -2.76 -0.48
N ARG A 61 -13.65 -3.67 -0.68
CA ARG A 61 -14.93 -3.33 -1.32
C ARG A 61 -15.69 -2.24 -0.56
N SER A 62 -15.70 -2.30 0.77
CA SER A 62 -16.32 -1.25 1.59
C SER A 62 -15.63 0.10 1.42
N LEU A 63 -14.30 0.12 1.30
CA LEU A 63 -13.53 1.35 1.08
C LEU A 63 -13.86 2.00 -0.27
N PHE A 64 -14.08 1.22 -1.32
CA PHE A 64 -14.54 1.75 -2.61
C PHE A 64 -15.92 2.40 -2.53
N LEU A 65 -16.85 1.81 -1.78
CA LEU A 65 -18.16 2.42 -1.57
C LEU A 65 -18.03 3.73 -0.81
N HIS A 66 -17.17 3.79 0.20
CA HIS A 66 -16.93 5.00 0.98
C HIS A 66 -16.34 6.12 0.12
N ASP A 67 -15.39 5.79 -0.76
CA ASP A 67 -14.85 6.74 -1.75
C ASP A 67 -15.95 7.23 -2.72
N PHE A 68 -16.76 6.31 -3.25
CA PHE A 68 -17.90 6.64 -4.12
C PHE A 68 -18.92 7.57 -3.46
N TYR A 69 -19.22 7.36 -2.18
CA TYR A 69 -20.15 8.21 -1.40
C TYR A 69 -19.49 9.46 -0.79
N GLY A 70 -18.18 9.68 -0.98
CA GLY A 70 -17.47 10.83 -0.43
C GLY A 70 -17.36 10.81 1.10
N VAL A 71 -17.31 9.63 1.72
CA VAL A 71 -17.20 9.48 3.17
C VAL A 71 -15.90 10.09 3.65
N SER A 72 -16.02 11.07 4.54
CA SER A 72 -14.87 11.72 5.16
C SER A 72 -14.41 10.96 6.41
N TYR A 73 -13.13 10.60 6.46
CA TYR A 73 -12.52 9.99 7.64
C TYR A 73 -11.76 11.05 8.44
N PRO A 74 -12.16 11.34 9.70
CA PRO A 74 -11.45 12.30 10.51
C PRO A 74 -10.04 11.80 10.83
N ARG A 75 -9.04 12.64 10.60
CA ARG A 75 -7.65 12.35 11.00
C ARG A 75 -7.47 12.83 12.44
N SER A 76 -7.67 11.96 13.42
CA SER A 76 -7.31 12.31 14.80
C SER A 76 -5.79 12.46 14.91
N VAL A 77 -5.31 13.62 15.37
CA VAL A 77 -3.93 13.80 15.78
C VAL A 77 -3.99 13.76 17.30
N LEU A 78 -3.50 12.69 17.92
CA LEU A 78 -3.14 12.78 19.33
C LEU A 78 -1.87 13.63 19.39
N LEU A 79 -2.00 14.82 19.99
CA LEU A 79 -0.87 15.67 20.38
C LEU A 79 -0.27 15.18 21.69
#